data_AF-A0A067CSR7-F1
#
_entry.id   AF-A0A067CSR7-F1
#
_cell.length_a   1.000
_cell.length_b   1.000
_cell.length_c   1.000
_cell.angle_alpha   90.00
_cell.angle_beta   90.00
_cell.angle_gamma   90.00
#
_symmetry.space_group_name_H-M   'P 1'
#
loop_
_entity.id
_entity.type
_entity.pdbx_description
1 polymer ?
#
loop_
_entity_poly.entity_id
_entity_poly.type
_entity_poly.pdbx_seq_one_letter_code
_entity_poly.pdbx_strand_id
1 'polypeptide(L)'
;MTRHQANDRKHDAFGDGTPCDGAETSLDSLDAGDVAALETTIALRSQQRRKINFNPSEGDVHDRERDRPWRVAINAKIAAANERAQEEQWEKRRFGLAKQVHEGLLHNYNIYVGISEVSNVLKVGQDQRRRETQGDVVEHKDIAASAILVAAEKYDLARIAVLLDKVPKKLSDGKK
;
A
#
# COMPACT_ATOMS: atom_id res chain seq x y z
N MET A 1 15.81 -24.60 -52.28
CA MET A 1 15.76 -23.25 -51.68
C MET A 1 14.49 -22.58 -52.19
N THR A 2 13.51 -22.12 -51.43
CA THR A 2 13.20 -22.08 -50.00
C THR A 2 11.70 -21.76 -49.96
N ARG A 3 10.90 -22.50 -49.17
CA ARG A 3 9.45 -22.25 -48.99
C ARG A 3 9.26 -20.84 -48.43
N HIS A 4 8.51 -19.97 -49.12
CA HIS A 4 7.92 -18.80 -48.47
C HIS A 4 6.88 -19.32 -47.47
N GLN A 5 7.23 -19.31 -46.19
CA GLN A 5 6.27 -19.47 -45.11
C GLN A 5 5.36 -18.24 -45.14
N ALA A 6 4.09 -18.43 -45.51
CA ALA A 6 3.05 -17.47 -45.20
C ALA A 6 2.95 -17.41 -43.68
N ASN A 7 3.47 -16.33 -43.10
CA ASN A 7 3.48 -16.13 -41.66
C ASN A 7 2.03 -15.90 -41.21
N ASP A 8 1.55 -16.75 -40.31
CA ASP A 8 0.13 -16.88 -39.98
C ASP A 8 -0.27 -15.85 -38.91
N ARG A 9 -0.34 -14.56 -39.31
CA ARG A 9 -0.51 -13.39 -38.41
C ARG A 9 -1.96 -13.06 -38.02
N LYS A 10 -2.88 -14.02 -38.09
CA LYS A 10 -4.33 -13.85 -37.78
C LYS A 10 -4.62 -13.35 -36.34
N HIS A 11 -3.59 -13.20 -35.52
CA HIS A 11 -3.67 -12.81 -34.12
C HIS A 11 -2.77 -11.62 -33.78
N ASP A 12 -2.09 -11.03 -34.77
CA ASP A 12 -1.31 -9.83 -34.55
C ASP A 12 -2.25 -8.63 -34.49
N ALA A 13 -2.07 -7.79 -33.48
CA ALA A 13 -2.78 -6.54 -33.33
C ALA A 13 -1.76 -5.41 -33.24
N PHE A 14 -2.10 -4.24 -33.79
CA PHE A 14 -1.34 -3.03 -33.58
C PHE A 14 -1.35 -2.67 -32.07
N GLY A 15 -0.43 -1.82 -31.63
CA GLY A 15 -0.30 -1.44 -30.22
C GLY A 15 -1.54 -0.77 -29.60
N ASP A 16 -2.54 -0.41 -30.41
CA ASP A 16 -3.84 0.12 -30.00
C ASP A 16 -4.97 -0.94 -29.95
N GLY A 17 -4.65 -2.21 -30.26
CA GLY A 17 -5.59 -3.33 -30.26
C GLY A 17 -6.33 -3.55 -31.59
N THR A 18 -6.01 -2.79 -32.64
CA THR A 18 -6.61 -2.98 -33.97
C THR A 18 -6.07 -4.25 -34.62
N PRO A 19 -6.91 -5.17 -35.13
CA PRO A 19 -6.46 -6.39 -35.81
C PRO A 19 -5.63 -6.10 -37.05
N CYS A 20 -4.50 -6.78 -37.23
CA CYS A 20 -3.62 -6.67 -38.40
C CYS A 20 -4.11 -7.54 -39.58
N ASP A 21 -5.36 -7.37 -39.99
CA ASP A 21 -5.99 -8.19 -41.06
C ASP A 21 -5.65 -7.73 -42.49
N GLY A 22 -4.76 -6.75 -42.66
CA GLY A 22 -4.38 -6.16 -43.95
C GLY A 22 -3.16 -6.83 -44.60
N ALA A 23 -3.12 -6.85 -45.93
CA ALA A 23 -1.91 -7.21 -46.68
C ALA A 23 -0.75 -6.25 -46.34
N GLU A 24 0.46 -6.77 -46.15
CA GLU A 24 1.64 -5.95 -45.89
C GLU A 24 1.83 -4.95 -47.03
N THR A 25 1.55 -3.68 -46.74
CA THR A 25 1.75 -2.59 -47.70
C THR A 25 3.17 -2.07 -47.49
N SER A 26 4.07 -2.36 -48.42
CA SER A 26 5.42 -1.79 -48.38
C SER A 26 5.35 -0.30 -48.68
N LEU A 27 5.87 0.53 -47.77
CA LEU A 27 5.92 1.98 -47.95
C LEU A 27 6.69 2.38 -49.21
N ASP A 28 7.64 1.56 -49.64
CA ASP A 28 8.46 1.76 -50.85
C ASP A 28 7.71 1.44 -52.16
N SER A 29 6.54 0.80 -52.07
CA SER A 29 5.70 0.42 -53.22
C SER A 29 4.47 1.31 -53.42
N LEU A 30 4.28 2.31 -52.56
CA LEU A 30 3.16 3.24 -52.66
C LEU A 30 3.39 4.23 -53.80
N ASP A 31 2.37 4.43 -54.64
CA ASP A 31 2.43 5.45 -55.67
C ASP A 31 2.44 6.85 -55.03
N ALA A 32 3.13 7.79 -55.68
CA ALA A 32 3.26 9.16 -55.18
C ALA A 32 1.88 9.84 -55.03
N GLY A 33 0.89 9.43 -55.83
CA GLY A 33 -0.49 9.89 -55.73
C GLY A 33 -1.19 9.45 -54.43
N ASP A 34 -0.93 8.21 -53.99
CA ASP A 34 -1.54 7.66 -52.77
C ASP A 34 -0.94 8.30 -51.51
N VAL A 35 0.37 8.58 -51.53
CA VAL A 35 1.06 9.31 -50.46
C VAL A 35 0.51 10.74 -50.37
N ALA A 36 0.36 11.44 -51.50
CA ALA A 36 -0.20 12.79 -51.54
C ALA A 36 -1.67 12.84 -51.08
N ALA A 37 -2.47 11.81 -51.40
CA ALA A 37 -3.85 11.69 -50.94
C ALA A 37 -3.94 11.44 -49.41
N LEU A 38 -3.00 10.66 -48.86
CA LEU A 38 -2.90 10.44 -47.43
C LEU A 38 -2.47 11.72 -46.70
N GLU A 39 -1.46 12.42 -47.22
CA GLU A 39 -0.98 13.70 -46.68
C GLU A 39 -2.08 14.77 -46.67
N THR A 40 -2.85 14.89 -47.75
CA THR A 40 -4.00 15.81 -47.81
C THR A 40 -5.10 15.41 -46.83
N THR A 41 -5.38 14.12 -46.66
CA THR A 41 -6.35 13.63 -45.66
C THR A 41 -5.88 13.92 -44.24
N ILE A 42 -4.60 13.73 -43.93
CA ILE A 42 -4.00 14.05 -42.64
C ILE A 42 -4.01 15.57 -42.39
N ALA A 43 -3.69 16.37 -43.41
CA ALA A 43 -3.74 17.83 -43.34
C ALA A 43 -5.17 18.33 -43.07
N LEU A 44 -6.18 17.78 -43.76
CA LEU A 44 -7.58 18.13 -43.55
C LEU A 44 -8.05 17.76 -42.13
N ARG A 45 -7.72 16.55 -41.66
CA ARG A 45 -8.10 16.09 -40.31
C ARG A 45 -7.38 16.85 -39.20
N SER A 46 -6.13 17.23 -39.40
CA SER A 46 -5.36 18.02 -38.44
C SER A 46 -5.85 19.48 -38.36
N GLN A 47 -6.39 20.03 -39.45
CA GLN A 47 -7.09 21.32 -39.45
C GLN A 47 -8.48 21.24 -38.80
N GLN A 48 -9.19 20.12 -38.93
CA GLN A 48 -10.51 19.90 -38.31
C GLN A 48 -10.46 19.52 -36.82
N ARG A 49 -9.33 18.99 -36.34
CA ARG A 49 -9.14 18.75 -34.90
C ARG A 49 -9.07 20.09 -34.19
N ARG A 50 -10.09 20.40 -33.37
CA ARG A 50 -10.00 21.50 -32.39
C ARG A 50 -8.75 21.26 -31.54
N LYS A 51 -7.71 22.06 -31.76
CA LYS A 51 -6.56 22.09 -30.86
C LYS A 51 -7.10 22.52 -29.51
N ILE A 52 -7.03 21.64 -28.52
CA ILE A 52 -7.22 22.04 -27.13
C ILE A 52 -6.03 22.96 -26.85
N ASN A 53 -6.29 24.27 -26.77
CA ASN A 53 -5.25 25.30 -26.72
C ASN A 53 -4.26 25.10 -25.56
N PHE A 54 -4.68 24.41 -24.51
CA PHE A 54 -3.84 24.04 -23.38
C PHE A 54 -4.47 22.85 -22.66
N ASN A 55 -3.71 21.78 -22.42
CA ASN A 55 -4.11 20.78 -21.44
C ASN A 55 -4.01 21.47 -20.06
N PRO A 56 -5.12 21.66 -19.31
CA PRO A 56 -5.03 22.28 -17.99
C PRO A 56 -4.01 21.53 -17.13
N SER A 57 -3.31 22.26 -16.26
CA SER A 57 -2.39 21.60 -15.35
C SER A 57 -3.16 20.68 -14.41
N GLU A 58 -2.48 19.66 -13.88
CA GLU A 58 -3.06 18.75 -12.89
C GLU A 58 -3.67 19.54 -11.70
N GLY A 59 -2.99 20.62 -11.28
CA GLY A 59 -3.47 21.55 -10.26
C GLY A 59 -4.79 22.23 -10.65
N ASP A 60 -4.91 22.76 -11.87
CA ASP A 60 -6.13 23.44 -12.34
C ASP A 60 -7.32 22.48 -12.40
N VAL A 61 -7.09 21.23 -12.83
CA VAL A 61 -8.11 20.18 -12.83
C VAL A 61 -8.50 19.83 -11.39
N HIS A 62 -7.53 19.71 -10.49
CA HIS A 62 -7.77 19.44 -9.08
C HIS A 62 -8.52 20.57 -8.38
N ASP A 63 -8.30 21.83 -8.69
CA ASP A 63 -9.06 22.90 -8.07
C ASP A 63 -10.48 22.97 -8.61
N ARG A 64 -10.64 22.87 -9.94
CA ARG A 64 -11.96 22.87 -10.60
C ARG A 64 -12.85 21.71 -10.16
N GLU A 65 -12.26 20.56 -9.87
CA GLU A 65 -12.99 19.32 -9.59
C GLU A 65 -13.04 18.95 -8.11
N ARG A 66 -12.52 19.79 -7.21
CA ARG A 66 -12.40 19.50 -5.77
C ARG A 66 -13.71 19.04 -5.15
N ASP A 67 -14.78 19.78 -5.41
CA ASP A 67 -16.09 19.56 -4.76
C ASP A 67 -17.07 18.79 -5.66
N ARG A 68 -16.57 18.20 -6.75
CA ARG A 68 -17.42 17.44 -7.67
C ARG A 68 -17.84 16.12 -7.01
N PRO A 69 -19.12 15.69 -7.15
CA PRO A 69 -19.63 14.51 -6.46
C PRO A 69 -18.82 13.23 -6.69
N TRP A 70 -18.33 13.02 -7.92
CA TRP A 70 -17.49 11.85 -8.24
C TRP A 70 -16.17 11.85 -7.50
N ARG A 71 -15.55 13.03 -7.34
CA ARG A 71 -14.27 13.18 -6.65
C ARG A 71 -14.43 13.06 -5.15
N VAL A 72 -15.46 13.67 -4.57
CA VAL A 72 -15.80 13.49 -3.15
C VAL A 72 -16.07 12.01 -2.85
N ALA A 73 -16.86 11.33 -3.69
CA ALA A 73 -17.16 9.91 -3.52
C ALA A 73 -15.90 9.03 -3.63
N ILE A 74 -15.00 9.33 -4.57
CA ILE A 74 -13.71 8.61 -4.70
C ILE A 74 -12.81 8.89 -3.50
N ASN A 75 -12.68 10.14 -3.08
CA ASN A 75 -11.87 10.51 -1.91
C ASN A 75 -12.38 9.82 -0.64
N ALA A 76 -13.70 9.72 -0.45
CA ALA A 76 -14.29 8.99 0.67
C ALA A 76 -13.97 7.48 0.60
N LYS A 77 -14.02 6.87 -0.60
CA LYS A 77 -13.61 5.47 -0.79
C LYS A 77 -12.12 5.26 -0.51
N ILE A 78 -11.27 6.18 -0.96
CA ILE A 78 -9.82 6.15 -0.71
C ILE A 78 -9.55 6.30 0.78
N ALA A 79 -10.22 7.24 1.46
CA ALA A 79 -10.07 7.44 2.90
C ALA A 79 -10.44 6.17 3.68
N ALA A 80 -11.58 5.55 3.36
CA ALA A 80 -12.00 4.29 3.98
C ALA A 80 -11.04 3.13 3.68
N ALA A 81 -10.50 3.05 2.47
CA ALA A 81 -9.50 2.04 2.12
C ALA A 81 -8.17 2.25 2.89
N ASN A 82 -7.74 3.51 3.02
CA ASN A 82 -6.53 3.88 3.76
C ASN A 82 -6.67 3.59 5.24
N GLU A 83 -7.85 3.85 5.83
CA GLU A 83 -8.13 3.52 7.22
C GLU A 83 -8.01 2.01 7.47
N ARG A 84 -8.64 1.18 6.63
CA ARG A 84 -8.49 -0.29 6.73
C ARG A 84 -7.05 -0.75 6.55
N ALA A 85 -6.35 -0.19 5.55
CA ALA A 85 -4.95 -0.53 5.31
C ALA A 85 -4.06 -0.15 6.51
N GLN A 86 -4.35 0.97 7.17
CA GLN A 86 -3.63 1.41 8.37
C GLN A 86 -3.89 0.46 9.55
N GLU A 87 -5.12 0.03 9.76
CA GLU A 87 -5.47 -0.96 10.78
C GLU A 87 -4.75 -2.30 10.56
N GLU A 88 -4.76 -2.82 9.33
CA GLU A 88 -4.04 -4.05 8.97
C GLU A 88 -2.53 -3.92 9.18
N GLN A 89 -1.94 -2.79 8.81
CA GLN A 89 -0.51 -2.54 9.01
C GLN A 89 -0.16 -2.51 10.49
N TRP A 90 -1.00 -1.89 11.32
CA TRP A 90 -0.81 -1.87 12.77
C TRP A 90 -0.92 -3.26 13.38
N GLU A 91 -1.89 -4.06 12.95
CA GLU A 91 -2.01 -5.44 13.39
C GLU A 91 -0.78 -6.28 13.01
N LYS A 92 -0.30 -6.15 11.77
CA LYS A 92 0.93 -6.82 11.31
C LYS A 92 2.15 -6.40 12.13
N ARG A 93 2.30 -5.10 12.40
CA ARG A 93 3.40 -4.59 13.26
C ARG A 93 3.30 -5.13 14.68
N ARG A 94 2.10 -5.16 15.26
CA ARG A 94 1.84 -5.70 16.60
C ARG A 94 2.21 -7.19 16.68
N PHE A 95 1.75 -7.99 15.72
CA PHE A 95 2.09 -9.42 15.69
C PHE A 95 3.59 -9.66 15.46
N GLY A 96 4.22 -8.89 14.58
CA GLY A 96 5.67 -8.96 14.39
C GLY A 96 6.44 -8.66 15.67
N LEU A 97 6.04 -7.61 16.40
CA LEU A 97 6.64 -7.23 17.67
C LEU A 97 6.40 -8.30 18.75
N ALA A 98 5.19 -8.83 18.84
CA ALA A 98 4.85 -9.90 19.78
C ALA A 98 5.69 -11.17 19.54
N LYS A 99 5.91 -11.53 18.27
CA LYS A 99 6.76 -12.66 17.89
C LYS A 99 8.22 -12.42 18.30
N GLN A 100 8.77 -11.24 18.02
CA GLN A 100 10.13 -10.87 18.42
C GLN A 100 10.32 -10.93 19.95
N VAL A 101 9.36 -10.41 20.70
CA VAL A 101 9.38 -10.46 22.17
C VAL A 101 9.27 -11.89 22.69
N HIS A 102 8.36 -12.70 22.12
CA HIS A 102 8.22 -14.12 22.47
C HIS A 102 9.53 -14.89 22.28
N GLU A 103 10.11 -14.81 21.07
CA GLU A 103 11.37 -15.46 20.75
C GLU A 103 12.50 -14.94 21.64
N GLY A 104 12.57 -13.62 21.84
CA GLY A 104 13.56 -12.98 22.70
C GLY A 104 13.49 -13.45 24.16
N LEU A 105 12.29 -13.54 24.75
CA LEU A 105 12.09 -14.01 26.12
C LEU A 105 12.41 -15.50 26.27
N LEU A 106 12.02 -16.31 25.28
CA LEU A 106 12.27 -17.74 25.29
C LEU A 106 13.78 -18.02 25.19
N HIS A 107 14.50 -17.37 24.27
CA HIS A 107 15.90 -17.64 24.03
C HIS A 107 16.84 -17.04 25.10
N ASN A 108 16.55 -15.84 25.63
CA ASN A 108 17.46 -15.16 26.55
C ASN A 108 17.16 -15.45 28.03
N TYR A 109 15.90 -15.66 28.38
CA TYR A 109 15.46 -15.81 29.78
C TYR A 109 14.80 -17.16 30.06
N ASN A 110 14.65 -18.04 29.06
CA ASN A 110 13.91 -19.30 29.16
C ASN A 110 12.46 -19.11 29.68
N ILE A 111 11.86 -17.98 29.31
CA ILE A 111 10.49 -17.61 29.72
C ILE A 111 9.56 -17.89 28.55
N TYR A 112 8.61 -18.81 28.75
CA TYR A 112 7.56 -19.08 27.77
C TYR A 112 6.35 -18.20 28.03
N VAL A 113 6.03 -17.33 27.07
CA VAL A 113 4.80 -16.51 27.04
C VAL A 113 4.17 -16.69 25.68
N GLY A 114 2.87 -16.93 25.58
CA GLY A 114 2.22 -17.13 24.29
C GLY A 114 2.34 -15.87 23.40
N ILE A 115 2.60 -16.05 22.10
CA ILE A 115 2.63 -14.91 21.14
C ILE A 115 1.31 -14.13 21.19
N SER A 116 0.18 -14.85 21.30
CA SER A 116 -1.15 -14.25 21.43
C SER A 116 -1.32 -13.45 22.73
N GLU A 117 -0.72 -13.90 23.84
CA GLU A 117 -0.77 -13.20 25.12
C GLU A 117 -0.01 -11.87 25.02
N VAL A 118 1.21 -11.90 24.48
CA VAL A 118 2.01 -10.69 24.24
C VAL A 118 1.29 -9.76 23.27
N SER A 119 0.72 -10.28 22.17
CA SER A 119 -0.02 -9.49 21.19
C SER A 119 -1.23 -8.78 21.79
N ASN A 120 -1.97 -9.45 22.69
CA ASN A 120 -3.11 -8.85 23.38
C ASN A 120 -2.69 -7.72 24.32
N VAL A 121 -1.62 -7.90 25.09
CA VAL A 121 -1.09 -6.85 25.99
C VAL A 121 -0.59 -5.65 25.18
N LEU A 122 0.13 -5.90 24.08
CA LEU A 122 0.57 -4.83 23.17
C LEU A 122 -0.61 -4.10 22.54
N LYS A 123 -1.70 -4.81 22.20
CA LYS A 123 -2.94 -4.19 21.67
C LYS A 123 -3.53 -3.21 22.68
N VAL A 124 -3.67 -3.62 23.95
CA VAL A 124 -4.19 -2.76 25.01
C VAL A 124 -3.33 -1.49 25.16
N GLY A 125 -2.01 -1.63 25.19
CA GLY A 125 -1.10 -0.48 25.25
C GLY A 125 -1.21 0.44 24.03
N GLN A 126 -1.36 -0.11 22.83
CA GLN A 126 -1.52 0.65 21.59
C GLN A 126 -2.84 1.42 21.56
N ASP A 127 -3.94 0.78 21.94
CA ASP A 127 -5.27 1.39 21.97
C ASP A 127 -5.31 2.54 22.98
N GLN A 128 -4.65 2.40 24.14
CA GLN A 128 -4.51 3.48 25.13
C GLN A 128 -3.72 4.67 24.56
N ARG A 129 -2.56 4.40 23.95
CA ARG A 129 -1.73 5.45 23.31
C ARG A 129 -2.48 6.19 22.19
N ARG A 130 -3.31 5.48 21.42
CA ARG A 130 -4.14 6.06 20.36
C ARG A 130 -5.18 7.02 20.93
N ARG A 131 -5.93 6.59 21.94
CA ARG A 131 -6.94 7.42 22.64
C ARG A 131 -6.30 8.69 23.22
N GLU A 132 -5.15 8.56 23.87
CA GLU A 132 -4.40 9.70 24.40
C GLU A 132 -3.97 10.68 23.31
N THR A 133 -3.52 10.17 22.15
CA THR A 133 -3.13 11.01 21.00
C THR A 133 -4.32 11.74 20.38
N GLN A 134 -5.52 11.16 20.48
CA GLN A 134 -6.78 11.75 20.02
C GLN A 134 -7.38 12.73 21.03
N GLY A 135 -6.78 12.88 22.22
CA GLY A 135 -7.26 13.76 23.28
C GLY A 135 -8.31 13.14 24.21
N ASP A 136 -8.59 11.83 24.06
CA ASP A 136 -9.53 11.12 24.91
C ASP A 136 -8.91 10.78 26.28
N VAL A 137 -9.70 10.95 27.34
CA VAL A 137 -9.32 10.54 28.70
C VAL A 137 -9.51 9.02 28.84
N VAL A 138 -8.42 8.30 29.12
CA VAL A 138 -8.46 6.85 29.38
C VAL A 138 -8.73 6.61 30.88
N GLU A 139 -9.99 6.43 31.26
CA GLU A 139 -10.44 6.28 32.65
C GLU A 139 -9.82 5.05 33.38
N HIS A 140 -9.46 4.00 32.65
CA HIS A 140 -8.86 2.77 33.19
C HIS A 140 -7.57 2.40 32.46
N LYS A 141 -6.56 3.26 32.56
CA LYS A 141 -5.26 3.03 31.92
C LYS A 141 -4.53 1.85 32.57
N ASP A 142 -4.22 0.85 31.75
CA ASP A 142 -3.33 -0.24 32.11
C ASP A 142 -1.87 0.21 31.94
N ILE A 143 -1.30 0.65 33.06
CA ILE A 143 0.07 1.17 33.13
C ILE A 143 1.07 0.07 32.72
N ALA A 144 0.79 -1.20 33.04
CA ALA A 144 1.66 -2.32 32.69
C ALA A 144 1.65 -2.56 31.18
N ALA A 145 0.47 -2.60 30.55
CA ALA A 145 0.36 -2.75 29.09
C ALA A 145 1.04 -1.59 28.33
N SER A 146 0.84 -0.35 28.78
CA SER A 146 1.52 0.82 28.22
C SER A 146 3.05 0.72 28.37
N ALA A 147 3.54 0.30 29.54
CA ALA A 147 4.97 0.15 29.78
C ALA A 147 5.59 -1.02 28.99
N ILE A 148 4.86 -2.12 28.83
CA ILE A 148 5.27 -3.27 28.02
C ILE A 148 5.36 -2.87 26.54
N LEU A 149 4.43 -2.07 26.02
CA LEU A 149 4.50 -1.54 24.67
C LEU A 149 5.80 -0.75 24.44
N VAL A 150 6.11 0.20 25.34
CA VAL A 150 7.32 1.02 25.23
C VAL A 150 8.60 0.17 25.36
N ALA A 151 8.59 -0.84 26.24
CA ALA A 151 9.71 -1.76 26.42
C ALA A 151 9.90 -2.65 25.19
N ALA A 152 8.81 -3.14 24.59
CA ALA A 152 8.83 -3.93 23.36
C ALA A 152 9.36 -3.13 22.17
N GLU A 153 8.93 -1.87 22.00
CA GLU A 153 9.44 -0.96 20.96
C GLU A 153 10.97 -0.74 21.07
N LYS A 154 11.52 -0.80 22.29
CA LYS A 154 12.96 -0.68 22.57
C LYS A 154 13.69 -2.02 22.66
N TYR A 155 12.98 -3.13 22.50
CA TYR A 155 13.50 -4.48 22.70
C TYR A 155 14.14 -4.71 24.09
N ASP A 156 13.60 -4.08 25.14
CA ASP A 156 14.04 -4.26 26.52
C ASP A 156 13.36 -5.48 27.15
N LEU A 157 13.90 -6.66 26.83
CA LEU A 157 13.36 -7.95 27.24
C LEU A 157 13.36 -8.15 28.77
N ALA A 158 14.36 -7.62 29.49
CA ALA A 158 14.45 -7.73 30.94
C ALA A 158 13.27 -7.03 31.61
N ARG A 159 12.96 -5.81 31.16
CA ARG A 159 11.83 -5.03 31.66
C ARG A 159 10.49 -5.70 31.35
N ILE A 160 10.34 -6.25 30.14
CA ILE A 160 9.12 -6.98 29.75
C ILE A 160 8.93 -8.21 30.64
N ALA A 161 9.98 -8.99 30.89
CA ALA A 161 9.92 -10.19 31.71
C ALA A 161 9.45 -9.89 33.15
N VAL A 162 9.93 -8.79 33.74
CA VAL A 162 9.49 -8.32 35.06
C VAL A 162 8.04 -7.86 35.04
N LEU A 163 7.63 -7.09 34.03
CA LEU A 163 6.28 -6.54 33.92
C LEU A 163 5.21 -7.59 33.63
N LEU A 164 5.59 -8.72 32.99
CA LEU A 164 4.69 -9.85 32.79
C LEU A 164 4.50 -10.71 34.05
N ASP A 165 5.17 -10.39 35.17
CA ASP A 165 5.17 -11.15 36.44
C ASP A 165 5.51 -12.65 36.25
N LYS A 166 6.26 -12.97 35.17
CA LYS A 166 6.72 -14.32 34.83
C LYS A 166 8.15 -14.61 35.32
N VAL A 167 8.88 -13.60 35.79
CA VAL A 167 10.15 -13.79 36.48
C VAL A 167 9.85 -14.04 37.96
N PRO A 168 10.34 -15.13 38.58
CA PRO A 168 10.23 -15.29 40.02
C PRO A 168 10.92 -14.09 40.68
N LYS A 169 10.15 -13.30 41.44
CA LYS A 169 10.71 -12.28 42.33
C LYS A 169 11.74 -13.02 43.19
N LYS A 170 13.02 -12.67 43.07
CA LYS A 170 13.99 -13.12 44.08
C LYS A 170 13.40 -12.69 45.41
N LEU A 171 12.98 -13.67 46.22
CA LEU A 171 12.69 -13.47 47.63
C LEU A 171 13.98 -12.86 48.17
N SER A 172 14.00 -11.54 48.33
CA SER A 172 15.04 -10.88 49.10
C SER A 172 14.98 -11.55 50.46
N ASP A 173 16.03 -12.30 50.80
CA ASP A 173 16.21 -12.96 52.09
C ASP A 173 15.88 -11.98 53.21
N GLY A 174 14.65 -12.08 53.71
CA GLY A 174 14.21 -11.42 54.92
C GLY A 174 14.75 -12.21 56.09
N LYS A 175 16.06 -12.08 56.34
CA LYS A 175 16.62 -12.35 57.66
C LYS A 175 15.92 -11.43 58.66
N LYS A 176 15.07 -12.01 59.51
CA LYS A 176 15.02 -11.72 60.94
C LYS A 176 14.75 -13.02 61.69
#